data_AF-A0A8J6F782-F1
#
_entry.id   AF-A0A8J6F782-F1
#
_cell.length_a   1.000
_cell.length_b   1.000
_cell.length_c   1.000
_cell.angle_alpha   90.00
_cell.angle_beta   90.00
_cell.angle_gamma   90.00
#
_symmetry.space_group_name_H-M   'P 1'
#
loop_
_entity.id
_entity.type
_entity.pdbx_description
1 polymer ?
#
loop_
_entity_poly.entity_id
_entity_poly.type
_entity_poly.pdbx_seq_one_letter_code
_entity_poly.pdbx_strand_id
1 'polypeptide(L)'
;MDFNVKKLAADAGTFLSRAVQFTEEKLGQAEKTELDAHLENLLAKAETTKLWTEKIMRQTEVLLQPNPNARIEEFVYEKLDRKAPSRLNNQEQLSQYMMDAGNEFGPGTAYGNALIKCGETQKRIGGAHRELVQTGAINFLTPLRNFIEGDYKTISRERKLLQNKRLDLDAAKTRLKKAKVAEARASAEQELRITQSEFDRQAEITRLLLEGISSTHAHHLRCLNDFVEAQMTCYAQCYQYMLDLQKQLGSFPSTFASNNNQSSLTTMQSVSPPSISASAPLPAASNSVVTSGFSELKAANGNRKARVLYDYDAANSSELSLLADEIITIYSIPGMDSDWLMGERGNQKGKVPITYLELLN
;
A
#
# COMPACT_ATOMS: atom_id res chain seq x y z
N MET A 1 25.30 -38.53 12.29
CA MET A 1 23.86 -38.20 12.30
C MET A 1 23.15 -39.33 11.57
N ASP A 2 22.55 -40.28 12.29
CA ASP A 2 21.87 -41.40 11.65
C ASP A 2 20.54 -40.93 11.05
N PHE A 3 20.46 -41.00 9.73
CA PHE A 3 19.26 -40.66 8.98
C PHE A 3 18.19 -41.74 9.23
N ASN A 4 17.14 -41.39 9.97
CA ASN A 4 16.12 -42.35 10.39
C ASN A 4 15.04 -42.53 9.31
N VAL A 5 15.34 -43.41 8.35
CA VAL A 5 14.46 -43.78 7.21
C VAL A 5 13.06 -44.18 7.66
N LYS A 6 12.91 -44.82 8.84
CA LYS A 6 11.60 -45.21 9.38
C LYS A 6 10.73 -44.01 9.75
N LYS A 7 11.33 -42.97 10.32
CA LYS A 7 10.63 -41.71 10.63
C LYS A 7 10.19 -41.00 9.35
N LEU A 8 11.08 -40.94 8.35
CA LEU A 8 10.76 -40.35 7.05
C LEU A 8 9.58 -41.05 6.38
N ALA A 9 9.55 -42.39 6.40
CA ALA A 9 8.46 -43.18 5.83
C ALA A 9 7.13 -42.94 6.57
N ALA A 10 7.14 -42.83 7.89
CA ALA A 10 5.95 -42.53 8.69
C ALA A 10 5.42 -41.11 8.43
N ASP A 11 6.31 -40.12 8.35
CA ASP A 11 5.96 -38.73 8.04
C ASP A 11 5.38 -38.62 6.62
N ALA A 12 5.97 -39.33 5.64
CA ALA A 12 5.47 -39.41 4.27
C ALA A 12 4.10 -40.10 4.19
N GLY A 13 3.89 -41.18 4.95
CA GLY A 13 2.60 -41.87 5.05
C GLY A 13 1.50 -40.96 5.60
N THR A 14 1.83 -40.15 6.61
CA THR A 14 0.90 -39.16 7.18
C THR A 14 0.56 -38.07 6.16
N PHE A 15 1.55 -37.56 5.42
CA PHE A 15 1.32 -36.57 4.38
C PHE A 15 0.42 -37.09 3.26
N LEU A 16 0.64 -38.32 2.78
CA LEU A 16 -0.21 -38.97 1.78
C LEU A 16 -1.63 -39.15 2.31
N SER A 17 -1.79 -39.59 3.57
CA SER A 17 -3.10 -39.73 4.21
C SER A 17 -3.86 -38.41 4.24
N ARG A 18 -3.19 -37.29 4.56
CA ARG A 18 -3.80 -35.94 4.52
C ARG A 18 -4.21 -35.54 3.11
N ALA A 19 -3.37 -35.82 2.11
CA ALA A 19 -3.65 -35.50 0.71
C ALA A 19 -4.87 -36.29 0.17
N VAL A 20 -4.96 -37.58 0.52
CA VAL A 20 -6.12 -38.43 0.19
C VAL A 20 -7.38 -37.86 0.84
N GLN A 21 -7.35 -37.62 2.16
CA GLN A 21 -8.49 -37.06 2.88
C GLN A 21 -8.96 -35.73 2.28
N PHE A 22 -8.03 -34.81 2.01
CA PHE A 22 -8.34 -33.52 1.39
C PHE A 22 -9.00 -33.67 0.01
N THR A 23 -8.53 -34.63 -0.78
CA THR A 23 -9.09 -34.91 -2.11
C THR A 23 -10.50 -35.48 -1.99
N GLU A 24 -10.72 -36.43 -1.09
CA GLU A 24 -12.04 -37.04 -0.86
C GLU A 24 -13.06 -36.01 -0.32
N GLU A 25 -12.64 -35.08 0.55
CA GLU A 25 -13.48 -33.95 0.97
C GLU A 25 -13.91 -33.08 -0.22
N LYS A 26 -12.97 -32.76 -1.13
CA LYS A 26 -13.25 -31.92 -2.31
C LYS A 26 -14.16 -32.62 -3.32
N LEU A 27 -14.13 -33.94 -3.38
CA LEU A 27 -15.01 -34.76 -4.21
C LEU A 27 -16.37 -35.05 -3.53
N GLY A 28 -16.59 -34.59 -2.30
CA GLY A 28 -17.80 -34.85 -1.52
C GLY A 28 -17.93 -36.30 -1.06
N GLN A 29 -16.83 -37.06 -1.07
CA GLN A 29 -16.78 -38.48 -0.73
C GLN A 29 -16.37 -38.73 0.72
N ALA A 30 -15.84 -37.72 1.41
CA ALA A 30 -15.48 -37.79 2.81
C ALA A 30 -16.17 -36.71 3.66
N GLU A 31 -16.52 -37.10 4.88
CA GLU A 31 -17.02 -36.20 5.92
C GLU A 31 -15.88 -35.27 6.37
N LYS A 32 -16.22 -34.01 6.62
CA LYS A 32 -15.28 -32.97 7.04
C LYS A 32 -15.63 -32.56 8.47
N THR A 33 -14.66 -32.59 9.37
CA THR A 33 -14.85 -31.98 10.70
C THR A 33 -15.03 -30.48 10.54
N GLU A 34 -16.19 -29.97 10.94
CA GLU A 34 -16.47 -28.53 10.96
C GLU A 34 -15.77 -27.88 12.15
N LEU A 35 -15.30 -26.65 11.93
CA LEU A 35 -14.85 -25.80 13.04
C LEU A 35 -16.09 -25.17 13.68
N ASP A 36 -16.02 -24.85 14.97
CA ASP A 36 -17.10 -24.11 15.61
C ASP A 36 -17.24 -22.71 14.98
N ALA A 37 -18.48 -22.19 14.96
CA ALA A 37 -18.79 -20.93 14.30
C ALA A 37 -17.99 -19.74 14.86
N HIS A 38 -17.60 -19.77 16.14
CA HIS A 38 -16.81 -18.71 16.72
C HIS A 38 -15.39 -18.70 16.15
N LEU A 39 -14.74 -19.86 16.07
CA LEU A 39 -13.42 -20.00 15.47
C LEU A 39 -13.41 -19.66 13.97
N GLU A 40 -14.46 -20.02 13.22
CA GLU A 40 -14.60 -19.62 11.82
C GLU A 40 -14.69 -18.10 11.64
N ASN A 41 -15.48 -17.43 12.49
CA ASN A 41 -15.58 -15.97 12.49
C ASN A 41 -14.24 -15.29 12.81
N LEU A 42 -13.50 -15.83 13.79
CA LEU A 42 -12.17 -15.34 14.14
C LEU A 42 -11.17 -15.50 12.98
N LEU A 43 -11.20 -16.63 12.29
CA LEU A 43 -10.37 -16.87 11.09
C LEU A 43 -10.70 -15.90 9.96
N ALA A 44 -11.99 -15.66 9.69
CA ALA A 44 -12.42 -14.70 8.68
C ALA A 44 -11.98 -13.26 9.03
N LYS A 45 -12.09 -12.87 10.30
CA LYS A 45 -11.60 -11.58 10.81
C LYS A 45 -10.09 -11.45 10.63
N ALA A 46 -9.32 -12.50 10.88
CA ALA A 46 -7.87 -12.49 10.70
C ALA A 46 -7.43 -12.28 9.26
N GLU A 47 -8.01 -13.02 8.32
CA GLU A 47 -7.72 -12.87 6.90
C GLU A 47 -8.09 -11.48 6.39
N THR A 48 -9.24 -10.96 6.81
CA THR A 48 -9.66 -9.59 6.50
C THR A 48 -8.67 -8.57 7.06
N THR A 49 -8.22 -8.76 8.30
CA THR A 49 -7.26 -7.87 8.97
C THR A 49 -5.93 -7.84 8.22
N LYS A 50 -5.40 -9.00 7.85
CA LYS A 50 -4.16 -9.09 7.07
C LYS A 50 -4.29 -8.45 5.70
N LEU A 51 -5.34 -8.80 4.95
CA LEU A 51 -5.56 -8.27 3.60
C LEU A 51 -5.58 -6.75 3.60
N TRP A 52 -6.35 -6.13 4.50
CA TRP A 52 -6.47 -4.68 4.55
C TRP A 52 -5.24 -4.01 5.13
N THR A 53 -4.57 -4.61 6.11
CA THR A 53 -3.30 -4.11 6.63
C THR A 53 -2.24 -4.04 5.52
N GLU A 54 -2.08 -5.09 4.72
CA GLU A 54 -1.14 -5.11 3.59
C GLU A 54 -1.48 -4.04 2.53
N LYS A 55 -2.77 -3.93 2.17
CA LYS A 55 -3.20 -2.96 1.14
C LYS A 55 -2.99 -1.51 1.59
N ILE A 56 -3.37 -1.19 2.83
CA ILE A 56 -3.20 0.15 3.39
C ILE A 56 -1.72 0.49 3.49
N MET A 57 -0.90 -0.42 4.01
CA MET A 57 0.55 -0.23 4.12
C MET A 57 1.18 0.05 2.74
N ARG A 58 0.89 -0.76 1.71
CA ARG A 58 1.40 -0.53 0.35
C ARG A 58 0.99 0.82 -0.22
N GLN A 59 -0.26 1.24 -0.01
CA GLN A 59 -0.73 2.52 -0.54
C GLN A 59 -0.10 3.70 0.20
N THR A 60 0.12 3.58 1.51
CA THR A 60 0.82 4.61 2.28
C THR A 60 2.29 4.70 1.89
N GLU A 61 2.97 3.59 1.59
CA GLU A 61 4.34 3.62 1.03
C GLU A 61 4.39 4.41 -0.29
N VAL A 62 3.41 4.21 -1.18
CA VAL A 62 3.31 4.97 -2.45
C VAL A 62 3.04 6.45 -2.19
N LEU A 63 2.19 6.78 -1.22
CA LEU A 63 1.91 8.17 -0.86
C LEU A 63 3.17 8.89 -0.33
N LEU A 64 3.91 8.24 0.57
CA LEU A 64 5.09 8.84 1.20
C LEU A 64 6.29 8.87 0.25
N GLN A 65 6.45 7.85 -0.59
CA GLN A 65 7.53 7.76 -1.57
C GLN A 65 7.00 7.21 -2.91
N PRO A 66 6.48 8.07 -3.80
CA PRO A 66 5.91 7.65 -5.08
C PRO A 66 6.93 6.94 -5.99
N ASN A 67 8.20 7.33 -5.90
CA ASN A 67 9.27 6.77 -6.73
C ASN A 67 9.55 5.30 -6.33
N PRO A 68 9.28 4.32 -7.22
CA PRO A 68 9.48 2.90 -6.91
C PRO A 68 10.94 2.53 -6.70
N ASN A 69 11.87 3.14 -7.45
CA ASN A 69 13.31 2.85 -7.31
C ASN A 69 13.82 3.27 -5.93
N ALA A 70 13.38 4.43 -5.45
CA ALA A 70 13.74 4.91 -4.11
C ALA A 70 13.17 4.02 -3.00
N ARG A 71 11.95 3.49 -3.16
CA ARG A 71 11.37 2.53 -2.20
C ARG A 71 12.16 1.22 -2.14
N ILE A 72 12.57 0.70 -3.30
CA ILE A 72 13.38 -0.53 -3.38
C ILE A 72 14.75 -0.30 -2.76
N GLU A 73 15.38 0.84 -3.03
CA GLU A 73 16.66 1.22 -2.44
C GLU A 73 16.56 1.27 -0.91
N GLU A 74 15.57 1.98 -0.36
CA GLU A 74 15.35 2.08 1.08
C GLU A 74 15.15 0.71 1.74
N PHE A 75 14.34 -0.16 1.11
CA PHE A 75 14.15 -1.54 1.56
C PHE A 75 15.46 -2.34 1.60
N VAL A 76 16.33 -2.19 0.60
CA VAL A 76 17.63 -2.89 0.56
C VAL A 76 18.54 -2.39 1.68
N TYR A 77 18.59 -1.08 1.92
CA TYR A 77 19.38 -0.50 3.01
C TYR A 77 18.85 -0.94 4.38
N GLU A 78 17.53 -0.98 4.57
CA GLU A 78 16.87 -1.50 5.78
C GLU A 78 17.26 -2.97 6.03
N LYS A 79 17.23 -3.82 4.99
CA LYS A 79 17.63 -5.24 5.11
C LYS A 79 19.13 -5.45 5.37
N LEU A 80 19.97 -4.51 4.95
CA LEU A 80 21.42 -4.54 5.18
C LEU A 80 21.84 -3.90 6.50
N ASP A 81 20.90 -3.40 7.30
CA ASP A 81 21.15 -2.61 8.52
C ASP A 81 22.11 -1.43 8.26
N ARG A 82 21.89 -0.76 7.12
CA ARG A 82 22.69 0.38 6.66
C ARG A 82 21.79 1.60 6.49
N LYS A 83 22.35 2.78 6.74
CA LYS A 83 21.64 4.03 6.51
C LYS A 83 21.55 4.34 5.02
N ALA A 84 20.33 4.48 4.50
CA ALA A 84 20.10 4.91 3.13
C ALA A 84 20.67 6.32 2.89
N PRO A 85 21.16 6.63 1.67
CA PRO A 85 21.61 7.96 1.30
C PRO A 85 20.48 8.98 1.51
N SER A 86 20.80 10.14 2.11
CA SER A 86 19.83 11.23 2.25
C SER A 86 19.60 11.90 0.90
N ARG A 87 18.60 11.44 0.16
CA ARG A 87 18.20 12.07 -1.10
C ARG A 87 17.44 13.37 -0.82
N LEU A 88 17.77 14.42 -1.55
CA LEU A 88 16.98 15.65 -1.55
C LEU A 88 15.62 15.34 -2.17
N ASN A 89 14.55 15.80 -1.53
CA ASN A 89 13.24 15.73 -2.15
C ASN A 89 13.09 16.83 -3.21
N ASN A 90 12.04 16.74 -4.02
CA ASN A 90 11.81 17.64 -5.16
C ASN A 90 11.81 19.12 -4.74
N GLN A 91 11.26 19.42 -3.56
CA GLN A 91 11.20 20.78 -3.03
C GLN A 91 12.58 21.31 -2.64
N GLU A 92 13.41 20.48 -2.03
CA GLU A 92 14.78 20.85 -1.65
C GLU A 92 15.67 21.04 -2.86
N GLN A 93 15.49 20.21 -3.89
CA GLN A 93 16.20 20.35 -5.16
C GLN A 93 15.83 21.68 -5.83
N LEU A 94 14.54 22.01 -5.93
CA LEU A 94 14.08 23.31 -6.43
C LEU A 94 14.66 24.46 -5.60
N SER A 95 14.62 24.35 -4.28
CA SER A 95 15.19 25.32 -3.35
C SER A 95 16.65 25.63 -3.69
N GLN A 96 17.47 24.60 -3.92
CA GLN A 96 18.89 24.76 -4.23
C GLN A 96 19.08 25.61 -5.49
N TYR A 97 18.42 25.26 -6.59
CA TYR A 97 18.51 26.02 -7.84
C TYR A 97 18.01 27.46 -7.70
N MET A 98 16.92 27.71 -6.96
CA MET A 98 16.40 29.06 -6.73
C MET A 98 17.38 29.93 -5.94
N MET A 99 18.02 29.35 -4.91
CA MET A 99 19.00 30.06 -4.11
C MET A 99 20.27 30.35 -4.91
N ASP A 100 20.78 29.37 -5.66
CA ASP A 100 21.96 29.53 -6.51
C ASP A 100 21.72 30.61 -7.59
N ALA A 101 20.58 30.56 -8.27
CA ALA A 101 20.18 31.57 -9.23
C ALA A 101 20.05 32.95 -8.59
N GLY A 102 19.41 33.05 -7.42
CA GLY A 102 19.26 34.32 -6.71
C GLY A 102 20.59 34.96 -6.33
N ASN A 103 21.58 34.14 -5.95
CA ASN A 103 22.95 34.60 -5.68
C ASN A 103 23.67 35.07 -6.95
N GLU A 104 23.48 34.36 -8.07
CA GLU A 104 24.11 34.70 -9.35
C GLU A 104 23.52 35.96 -9.99
N PHE A 105 22.20 36.19 -9.89
CA PHE A 105 21.57 37.46 -10.27
C PHE A 105 22.04 38.65 -9.42
N GLY A 106 22.57 38.37 -8.23
CA GLY A 106 23.19 39.34 -7.34
C GLY A 106 22.19 40.06 -6.42
N PRO A 107 22.66 40.48 -5.23
CA PRO A 107 21.83 41.05 -4.17
C PRO A 107 21.25 42.44 -4.50
N GLY A 108 21.76 43.09 -5.55
CA GLY A 108 21.26 44.39 -6.02
C GLY A 108 19.97 44.31 -6.84
N THR A 109 19.50 43.10 -7.19
CA THR A 109 18.30 42.91 -8.00
C THR A 109 17.10 42.52 -7.14
N ALA A 110 15.93 43.10 -7.41
CA ALA A 110 14.69 42.69 -6.74
C ALA A 110 14.35 41.21 -7.03
N TYR A 111 14.67 40.76 -8.25
CA TYR A 111 14.46 39.38 -8.66
C TYR A 111 15.37 38.38 -7.91
N GLY A 112 16.66 38.67 -7.79
CA GLY A 112 17.59 37.85 -7.02
C GLY A 112 17.15 37.70 -5.57
N ASN A 113 16.80 38.83 -4.92
CA ASN A 113 16.29 38.81 -3.55
C ASN A 113 14.97 38.00 -3.40
N ALA A 114 14.05 38.12 -4.35
CA ALA A 114 12.81 37.34 -4.34
C ALA A 114 13.06 35.84 -4.55
N LEU A 115 13.99 35.46 -5.44
CA LEU A 115 14.38 34.07 -5.67
C LEU A 115 14.98 33.44 -4.41
N ILE A 116 15.87 34.16 -3.70
CA ILE A 116 16.40 33.69 -2.41
C ILE A 116 15.26 33.39 -1.43
N LYS A 117 14.29 34.31 -1.26
CA LYS A 117 13.17 34.11 -0.33
C LYS A 117 12.25 32.95 -0.71
N CYS A 118 11.99 32.78 -2.00
CA CYS A 118 11.24 31.63 -2.49
C CYS A 118 12.01 30.33 -2.23
N GLY A 119 13.32 30.29 -2.54
CA GLY A 119 14.18 29.13 -2.29
C GLY A 119 14.26 28.75 -0.82
N GLU A 120 14.47 29.71 0.09
CA GLU A 120 14.44 29.50 1.55
C GLU A 120 13.12 28.89 2.03
N THR A 121 12.00 29.30 1.42
CA THR A 121 10.67 28.78 1.76
C THR A 121 10.47 27.36 1.23
N GLN A 122 10.87 27.08 -0.02
CA GLN A 122 10.83 25.71 -0.55
C GLN A 122 11.72 24.75 0.23
N LYS A 123 12.86 25.22 0.74
CA LYS A 123 13.72 24.42 1.62
C LYS A 123 12.98 24.00 2.90
N ARG A 124 12.26 24.93 3.53
CA ARG A 124 11.48 24.67 4.76
C ARG A 124 10.32 23.72 4.50
N ILE A 125 9.62 23.87 3.39
CA ILE A 125 8.53 22.98 2.99
C ILE A 125 9.07 21.58 2.69
N GLY A 126 10.20 21.48 1.99
CA GLY A 126 10.91 20.22 1.81
C GLY A 126 11.28 19.54 3.13
N GLY A 127 11.73 20.30 4.14
CA GLY A 127 11.95 19.79 5.49
C GLY A 127 10.69 19.20 6.14
N ALA A 128 9.56 19.92 6.09
CA ALA A 128 8.28 19.44 6.63
C ALA A 128 7.78 18.17 5.93
N HIS A 129 7.93 18.05 4.61
CA HIS A 129 7.60 16.82 3.89
C HIS A 129 8.50 15.66 4.28
N ARG A 130 9.80 15.90 4.47
CA ARG A 130 10.75 14.88 4.91
C ARG A 130 10.39 14.33 6.29
N GLU A 131 9.99 15.21 7.20
CA GLU A 131 9.52 14.84 8.55
C GLU A 131 8.22 14.01 8.48
N LEU A 132 7.29 14.35 7.58
CA LEU A 132 6.09 13.53 7.33
C LEU A 132 6.45 12.13 6.85
N VAL A 133 7.36 11.99 5.89
CA VAL A 133 7.82 10.69 5.40
C VAL A 133 8.41 9.85 6.54
N GLN A 134 9.31 10.44 7.32
CA GLN A 134 9.94 9.76 8.44
C GLN A 134 8.92 9.34 9.52
N THR A 135 8.05 10.26 9.91
CA THR A 135 7.03 10.02 10.96
C THR A 135 6.03 8.96 10.51
N GLY A 136 5.58 9.03 9.25
CA GLY A 136 4.72 8.01 8.66
C GLY A 136 5.39 6.64 8.57
N ALA A 137 6.67 6.58 8.24
CA ALA A 137 7.42 5.31 8.21
C ALA A 137 7.56 4.67 9.59
N ILE A 138 7.90 5.46 10.61
CA ILE A 138 8.17 4.96 11.96
C ILE A 138 6.88 4.64 12.71
N ASN A 139 5.91 5.56 12.73
CA ASN A 139 4.75 5.46 13.62
C ASN A 139 3.56 4.73 12.97
N PHE A 140 3.54 4.63 11.63
CA PHE A 140 2.46 3.97 10.92
C PHE A 140 2.91 2.72 10.18
N LEU A 141 3.89 2.82 9.26
CA LEU A 141 4.28 1.66 8.43
C LEU A 141 4.96 0.56 9.25
N THR A 142 5.90 0.90 10.14
CA THR A 142 6.65 -0.08 10.94
C THR A 142 5.75 -0.97 11.80
N PRO A 143 4.79 -0.46 12.59
CA PRO A 143 3.85 -1.29 13.34
C PRO A 143 3.04 -2.26 12.47
N LEU A 144 2.53 -1.79 11.32
CA LEU A 144 1.78 -2.64 10.39
C LEU A 144 2.67 -3.75 9.80
N ARG A 145 3.93 -3.42 9.46
CA ARG A 145 4.91 -4.38 8.97
C ARG A 145 5.24 -5.43 10.02
N ASN A 146 5.44 -5.02 11.28
CA ASN A 146 5.71 -5.93 12.40
C ASN A 146 4.55 -6.92 12.61
N PHE A 147 3.30 -6.47 12.50
CA PHE A 147 2.15 -7.37 12.56
C PHE A 147 2.15 -8.39 11.41
N ILE A 148 2.37 -7.94 10.16
CA ILE A 148 2.37 -8.83 8.99
C ILE A 148 3.54 -9.82 9.01
N GLU A 149 4.74 -9.35 9.35
CA GLU A 149 5.95 -10.14 9.30
C GLU A 149 6.21 -10.98 10.56
N GLY A 150 5.57 -10.64 11.68
CA GLY A 150 5.67 -11.34 12.96
C GLY A 150 4.40 -12.10 13.31
N ASP A 151 3.44 -11.41 13.91
CA ASP A 151 2.22 -12.01 14.48
C ASP A 151 1.44 -12.82 13.45
N TYR A 152 1.20 -12.24 12.27
CA TYR A 152 0.41 -12.90 11.24
C TYR A 152 1.09 -14.13 10.65
N LYS A 153 2.43 -14.15 10.54
CA LYS A 153 3.15 -15.36 10.12
C LYS A 153 2.94 -16.50 11.12
N THR A 154 2.88 -16.18 12.41
CA THR A 154 2.58 -17.16 13.46
C THR A 154 1.13 -17.65 13.35
N ILE A 155 0.16 -16.74 13.24
CA ILE A 155 -1.25 -17.07 13.01
C ILE A 155 -1.41 -17.98 11.78
N SER A 156 -0.76 -17.64 10.66
CA SER A 156 -0.81 -18.42 9.43
C SER A 156 -0.22 -19.82 9.59
N ARG A 157 0.85 -19.97 10.37
CA ARG A 157 1.48 -21.27 10.66
C ARG A 157 0.55 -22.15 11.50
N GLU A 158 0.01 -21.61 12.59
CA GLU A 158 -0.87 -22.37 13.49
C GLU A 158 -2.19 -22.72 12.81
N ARG A 159 -2.74 -21.83 11.98
CA ARG A 159 -3.90 -22.12 11.12
C ARG A 159 -3.65 -23.29 10.17
N LYS A 160 -2.47 -23.34 9.53
CA LYS A 160 -2.09 -24.45 8.65
C LYS A 160 -1.95 -25.76 9.44
N LEU A 161 -1.38 -25.69 10.64
CA LEU A 161 -1.25 -26.85 11.50
C LEU A 161 -2.61 -27.37 11.98
N LEU A 162 -3.54 -26.47 12.33
CA LEU A 162 -4.92 -26.80 12.65
C LEU A 162 -5.61 -27.54 11.50
N GLN A 163 -5.45 -27.05 10.26
CA GLN A 163 -6.00 -27.72 9.09
C GLN A 163 -5.42 -29.13 8.89
N ASN A 164 -4.11 -29.30 9.12
CA ASN A 164 -3.48 -30.62 9.05
C ASN A 164 -4.02 -31.57 10.13
N LYS A 165 -4.18 -31.09 11.38
CA LYS A 165 -4.73 -31.89 12.48
C LYS A 165 -6.19 -32.27 12.26
N ARG A 166 -6.98 -31.39 11.62
CA ARG A 166 -8.34 -31.70 11.19
C ARG A 166 -8.36 -32.86 10.18
N LEU A 167 -7.50 -32.82 9.17
CA LEU A 167 -7.38 -33.90 8.19
C LEU A 167 -6.93 -35.22 8.83
N ASP A 168 -6.01 -35.17 9.79
CA ASP A 168 -5.58 -36.35 10.55
C ASP A 168 -6.74 -36.95 11.36
N LEU A 169 -7.53 -36.10 12.01
CA LEU A 169 -8.73 -36.50 12.76
C LEU A 169 -9.78 -37.14 11.84
N ASP A 170 -10.05 -36.55 10.68
CA ASP A 170 -11.02 -37.08 9.72
C ASP A 170 -10.58 -38.44 9.15
N ALA A 171 -9.29 -38.61 8.90
CA ALA A 171 -8.71 -39.89 8.50
C ALA A 171 -8.83 -40.95 9.62
N ALA A 172 -8.58 -40.58 10.88
CA ALA A 172 -8.73 -41.48 12.03
C ALA A 172 -10.19 -41.90 12.25
N LYS A 173 -11.15 -40.96 12.13
CA LYS A 173 -12.60 -41.26 12.15
C LYS A 173 -12.97 -42.27 11.06
N THR A 174 -12.44 -42.08 9.85
CA THR A 174 -12.66 -42.98 8.71
C THR A 174 -12.04 -44.36 8.93
N ARG A 175 -10.83 -44.44 9.49
CA ARG A 175 -10.17 -45.70 9.86
C ARG A 175 -10.99 -46.47 10.88
N LEU A 176 -11.49 -45.80 11.92
CA LEU A 176 -12.35 -46.43 12.92
C LEU A 176 -13.65 -46.98 12.30
N LYS A 177 -14.31 -46.22 11.43
CA LYS A 177 -15.52 -46.68 10.70
C LYS A 177 -15.25 -47.93 9.85
N LYS A 178 -14.03 -48.08 9.30
CA LYS A 178 -13.63 -49.22 8.44
C LYS A 178 -13.12 -50.44 9.24
N ALA A 179 -12.74 -50.28 10.51
CA ALA A 179 -12.17 -51.36 11.32
C ALA A 179 -13.23 -52.38 11.76
N LYS A 180 -13.14 -53.62 11.25
CA LYS A 180 -14.10 -54.70 11.53
C LYS A 180 -13.65 -55.69 12.61
N VAL A 181 -12.35 -55.81 12.84
CA VAL A 181 -11.76 -56.76 13.79
C VAL A 181 -11.55 -56.06 15.15
N ALA A 182 -11.81 -56.76 16.26
CA ALA A 182 -11.76 -56.18 17.61
C ALA A 182 -10.42 -55.51 17.95
N GLU A 183 -9.29 -56.16 17.62
CA GLU A 183 -7.96 -55.60 17.84
C GLU A 183 -7.70 -54.34 16.98
N ALA A 184 -8.02 -54.41 15.68
CA ALA A 184 -7.90 -53.26 14.79
C ALA A 184 -8.80 -52.09 15.21
N ARG A 185 -9.98 -52.40 15.74
CA ARG A 185 -10.92 -51.41 16.27
C ARG A 185 -10.38 -50.75 17.53
N ALA A 186 -9.86 -51.52 18.48
CA ALA A 186 -9.23 -50.97 19.69
C ALA A 186 -8.04 -50.06 19.35
N SER A 187 -7.21 -50.45 18.36
CA SER A 187 -6.11 -49.62 17.87
C SER A 187 -6.61 -48.31 17.22
N ALA A 188 -7.64 -48.39 16.37
CA ALA A 188 -8.22 -47.21 15.72
C ALA A 188 -8.95 -46.27 16.72
N GLU A 189 -9.58 -46.81 17.77
CA GLU A 189 -10.18 -46.02 18.85
C GLU A 189 -9.11 -45.26 19.63
N GLN A 190 -7.97 -45.89 19.92
CA GLN A 190 -6.83 -45.23 20.56
C GLN A 190 -6.22 -44.14 19.66
N GLU A 191 -6.06 -44.40 18.36
CA GLU A 191 -5.59 -43.40 17.39
C GLU A 191 -6.54 -42.19 17.30
N LEU A 192 -7.85 -42.45 17.23
CA LEU A 192 -8.87 -41.40 17.21
C LEU A 192 -8.79 -40.52 18.46
N ARG A 193 -8.62 -41.12 19.64
CA ARG A 193 -8.49 -40.37 20.89
C ARG A 193 -7.28 -39.46 20.90
N ILE A 194 -6.14 -39.94 20.41
CA ILE A 194 -4.90 -39.15 20.31
C ILE A 194 -5.09 -38.00 19.32
N THR A 195 -5.52 -38.28 18.10
CA THR A 195 -5.71 -37.26 17.05
C THR A 195 -6.76 -36.21 17.42
N GLN A 196 -7.84 -36.60 18.11
CA GLN A 196 -8.83 -35.67 18.66
C GLN A 196 -8.18 -34.70 19.66
N SER A 197 -7.45 -35.22 20.66
CA SER A 197 -6.77 -34.37 21.65
C SER A 197 -5.75 -33.42 21.03
N GLU A 198 -5.05 -33.86 19.97
CA GLU A 198 -4.09 -33.01 19.26
C GLU A 198 -4.79 -31.90 18.46
N PHE A 199 -5.92 -32.22 17.83
CA PHE A 199 -6.77 -31.25 17.14
C PHE A 199 -7.34 -30.22 18.11
N ASP A 200 -7.91 -30.64 19.25
CA ASP A 200 -8.49 -29.75 20.25
C ASP A 200 -7.43 -28.79 20.82
N ARG A 201 -6.24 -29.32 21.16
CA ARG A 201 -5.10 -28.50 21.61
C ARG A 201 -4.68 -27.50 20.54
N GLN A 202 -4.64 -27.90 19.27
CA GLN A 202 -4.25 -27.02 18.17
C GLN A 202 -5.32 -25.96 17.87
N ALA A 203 -6.60 -26.31 18.02
CA ALA A 203 -7.72 -25.38 17.88
C ALA A 203 -7.65 -24.30 18.98
N GLU A 204 -7.33 -24.68 20.22
CA GLU A 204 -7.12 -23.75 21.34
C GLU A 204 -5.99 -22.76 21.07
N ILE A 205 -4.82 -23.25 20.67
CA ILE A 205 -3.66 -22.40 20.34
C ILE A 205 -4.02 -21.41 19.23
N THR A 206 -4.69 -21.89 18.19
CA THR A 206 -5.11 -21.05 17.07
C THR A 206 -6.13 -20.01 17.52
N ARG A 207 -7.10 -20.39 18.36
CA ARG A 207 -8.13 -19.48 18.89
C ARG A 207 -7.51 -18.34 19.69
N LEU A 208 -6.62 -18.66 20.64
CA LEU A 208 -5.95 -17.66 21.47
C LEU A 208 -5.18 -16.63 20.64
N LEU A 209 -4.49 -17.07 19.58
CA LEU A 209 -3.80 -16.15 18.67
C LEU A 209 -4.77 -15.25 17.90
N LEU A 210 -5.89 -15.79 17.45
CA LEU A 210 -6.89 -15.03 16.70
C LEU A 210 -7.65 -14.04 17.60
N GLU A 211 -7.92 -14.38 18.85
CA GLU A 211 -8.51 -13.45 19.82
C GLU A 211 -7.59 -12.24 20.07
N GLY A 212 -6.27 -12.45 20.01
CA GLY A 212 -5.24 -11.40 20.10
C GLY A 212 -5.36 -10.29 19.04
N ILE A 213 -6.00 -10.56 17.90
CA ILE A 213 -6.20 -9.57 16.81
C ILE A 213 -6.92 -8.31 17.30
N SER A 214 -7.80 -8.44 18.30
CA SER A 214 -8.51 -7.27 18.85
C SER A 214 -7.54 -6.28 19.51
N SER A 215 -6.46 -6.76 20.13
CA SER A 215 -5.38 -5.91 20.65
C SER A 215 -4.61 -5.24 19.52
N THR A 216 -4.30 -5.97 18.46
CA THR A 216 -3.68 -5.42 17.24
C THR A 216 -4.53 -4.30 16.63
N HIS A 217 -5.86 -4.47 16.55
CA HIS A 217 -6.76 -3.42 16.06
C HIS A 217 -6.70 -2.15 16.93
N ALA A 218 -6.67 -2.29 18.25
CA ALA A 218 -6.52 -1.14 19.15
C ALA A 218 -5.17 -0.42 18.95
N HIS A 219 -4.11 -1.15 18.61
CA HIS A 219 -2.82 -0.56 18.26
C HIS A 219 -2.86 0.14 16.90
N HIS A 220 -3.38 -0.50 15.86
CA HIS A 220 -3.52 0.09 14.51
C HIS A 220 -4.38 1.36 14.52
N LEU A 221 -5.42 1.41 15.35
CA LEU A 221 -6.23 2.62 15.55
C LEU A 221 -5.40 3.80 16.09
N ARG A 222 -4.47 3.55 17.02
CA ARG A 222 -3.55 4.60 17.49
C ARG A 222 -2.62 5.05 16.36
N CYS A 223 -2.00 4.12 15.65
CA CYS A 223 -1.15 4.42 14.50
C CYS A 223 -1.87 5.27 13.44
N LEU A 224 -3.16 4.99 13.18
CA LEU A 224 -3.97 5.81 12.26
C LEU A 224 -4.13 7.25 12.74
N ASN A 225 -4.36 7.47 14.03
CA ASN A 225 -4.46 8.82 14.59
C ASN A 225 -3.11 9.55 14.45
N ASP A 226 -2.01 8.90 14.82
CA ASP A 226 -0.66 9.46 14.72
C ASP A 226 -0.32 9.82 13.25
N PHE A 227 -0.74 9.00 12.30
CA PHE A 227 -0.53 9.25 10.87
C PHE A 227 -1.30 10.47 10.36
N VAL A 228 -2.58 10.61 10.76
CA VAL A 228 -3.40 11.76 10.39
C VAL A 228 -2.87 13.04 11.04
N GLU A 229 -2.42 12.97 12.29
CA GLU A 229 -1.81 14.10 12.99
C GLU A 229 -0.50 14.54 12.33
N ALA A 230 0.34 13.59 11.89
CA ALA A 230 1.56 13.89 11.13
C ALA A 230 1.24 14.61 9.81
N GLN A 231 0.23 14.15 9.05
CA GLN A 231 -0.20 14.83 7.82
C GLN A 231 -0.73 16.23 8.11
N MET A 232 -1.61 16.38 9.11
CA MET A 232 -2.18 17.66 9.50
C MET A 232 -1.08 18.67 9.86
N THR A 233 -0.10 18.24 10.66
CA THR A 233 1.05 19.07 11.06
C THR A 233 1.85 19.54 9.85
N CYS A 234 2.16 18.63 8.92
CA CYS A 234 2.89 18.95 7.70
C CYS A 234 2.17 20.03 6.87
N TYR A 235 0.88 19.83 6.58
CA TYR A 235 0.12 20.79 5.77
C TYR A 235 -0.06 22.15 6.47
N ALA A 236 -0.28 22.15 7.79
CA ALA A 236 -0.37 23.39 8.56
C ALA A 236 0.94 24.19 8.54
N GLN A 237 2.09 23.52 8.72
CA GLN A 237 3.40 24.15 8.60
C GLN A 237 3.64 24.71 7.20
N CYS A 238 3.34 23.93 6.16
CA CYS A 238 3.52 24.36 4.77
C CYS A 238 2.67 25.62 4.46
N TYR A 239 1.42 25.64 4.91
CA TYR A 239 0.54 26.81 4.77
C TYR A 239 1.14 28.04 5.45
N GLN A 240 1.61 27.90 6.69
CA GLN A 240 2.22 29.00 7.44
C GLN A 240 3.48 29.55 6.73
N TYR A 241 4.33 28.66 6.21
CA TYR A 241 5.53 29.05 5.47
C TYR A 241 5.20 29.85 4.20
N MET A 242 4.16 29.43 3.47
CA MET A 242 3.69 30.13 2.27
C MET A 242 3.07 31.49 2.59
N LEU A 243 2.28 31.58 3.67
CA LEU A 243 1.69 32.83 4.12
C LEU A 243 2.77 33.86 4.51
N ASP A 244 3.82 33.41 5.18
CA ASP A 244 4.94 34.29 5.55
C ASP A 244 5.78 34.70 4.35
N LEU A 245 5.92 33.83 3.34
CA LEU A 245 6.56 34.20 2.07
C LEU A 245 5.79 35.33 1.38
N GLN A 246 4.45 35.28 1.32
CA GLN A 246 3.64 36.33 0.71
C GLN A 246 3.92 37.71 1.34
N LYS A 247 4.05 37.76 2.67
CA LYS A 247 4.39 38.99 3.40
C LYS A 247 5.81 39.47 3.07
N GLN A 248 6.77 38.55 3.00
CA GLN A 248 8.17 38.85 2.68
C GLN A 248 8.35 39.33 1.23
N LEU A 249 7.59 38.78 0.29
CA LEU A 249 7.63 39.26 -1.10
C LEU A 249 6.95 40.63 -1.24
N GLY A 250 5.89 40.88 -0.48
CA GLY A 250 5.18 42.16 -0.47
C GLY A 250 5.97 43.32 0.13
N SER A 251 7.04 43.06 0.89
CA SER A 251 7.92 44.09 1.44
C SER A 251 9.04 44.52 0.49
N PHE A 252 9.23 43.83 -0.64
CA PHE A 252 10.14 44.33 -1.67
C PHE A 252 9.59 45.62 -2.24
N PRO A 253 10.39 46.71 -2.28
CA PRO A 253 9.93 47.96 -2.84
C PRO A 253 9.45 47.70 -4.26
N SER A 254 8.22 48.13 -4.55
CA SER A 254 7.65 48.17 -5.89
C SER A 254 8.37 49.23 -6.73
N THR A 255 9.68 49.13 -6.90
CA THR A 255 10.44 49.93 -7.88
C THR A 255 10.00 49.63 -9.32
N PHE A 256 9.24 48.55 -9.53
CA PHE A 256 8.52 48.29 -10.77
C PHE A 256 7.35 49.25 -11.06
N ALA A 257 6.85 50.01 -10.07
CA ALA A 257 5.77 50.98 -10.28
C ALA A 257 6.26 52.38 -10.72
N SER A 258 7.56 52.66 -10.61
CA SER A 258 8.12 54.01 -10.90
C SER A 258 8.99 54.07 -12.16
N ASN A 259 9.06 53.01 -12.98
CA ASN A 259 9.79 53.06 -14.24
C ASN A 259 8.83 53.47 -15.37
N ASN A 260 9.06 54.66 -15.92
CA ASN A 260 8.19 55.38 -16.86
C ASN A 260 8.11 54.75 -18.26
N ASN A 261 8.15 53.41 -18.39
CA ASN A 261 8.04 52.73 -19.68
C ASN A 261 7.41 51.33 -19.67
N GLN A 262 6.87 50.84 -18.54
CA GLN A 262 6.02 49.64 -18.55
C GLN A 262 4.88 49.78 -17.55
N SER A 263 3.66 49.95 -18.07
CA SER A 263 2.42 49.81 -17.32
C SER A 263 2.26 48.35 -16.89
N SER A 264 2.85 48.00 -15.74
CA SER A 264 2.67 46.71 -15.09
C SER A 264 1.41 46.73 -14.24
N LEU A 265 0.65 45.64 -14.36
CA LEU A 265 -0.68 45.42 -13.78
C LEU A 265 -0.78 45.85 -12.31
N THR A 266 -1.87 46.57 -12.04
CA THR A 266 -2.35 47.03 -10.74
C THR A 266 -2.21 46.00 -9.61
N THR A 267 -1.83 46.53 -8.45
CA THR A 267 -1.89 45.95 -7.11
C THR A 267 -2.99 44.89 -6.96
N MET A 268 -2.58 43.62 -6.86
CA MET A 268 -3.46 42.55 -6.38
C MET A 268 -3.82 42.87 -4.93
N GLN A 269 -5.10 43.15 -4.71
CA GLN A 269 -5.69 43.32 -3.39
C GLN A 269 -5.30 42.12 -2.51
N SER A 270 -4.96 42.42 -1.25
CA SER A 270 -4.84 41.45 -0.16
C SER A 270 -6.03 40.50 -0.19
N VAL A 271 -5.79 39.25 -0.61
CA VAL A 271 -6.70 38.15 -0.33
C VAL A 271 -6.74 38.01 1.19
N SER A 272 -7.86 38.43 1.77
CA SER A 272 -8.19 38.11 3.16
C SER A 272 -8.27 36.58 3.27
N PRO A 273 -7.79 35.97 4.37
CA PRO A 273 -7.91 34.52 4.55
C PRO A 273 -9.40 34.15 4.57
N PRO A 274 -9.81 32.99 4.00
CA PRO A 274 -11.16 32.49 4.24
C PRO A 274 -11.27 32.18 5.74
N SER A 275 -12.10 32.96 6.44
CA SER A 275 -12.51 32.65 7.80
C SER A 275 -13.44 31.44 7.72
N ILE A 276 -12.97 30.30 8.24
CA ILE A 276 -13.77 29.08 8.33
C ILE A 276 -14.76 29.27 9.48
N SER A 277 -15.90 29.90 9.21
CA SER A 277 -17.06 29.80 10.10
C SER A 277 -17.73 28.45 9.89
N ALA A 278 -17.65 27.59 10.89
CA ALA A 278 -18.42 26.36 10.97
C ALA A 278 -19.91 26.71 11.11
N SER A 279 -20.70 26.55 10.04
CA SER A 279 -22.13 26.21 10.01
C SER A 279 -22.76 26.55 8.65
N ALA A 280 -22.87 25.58 7.73
CA ALA A 280 -23.94 25.42 6.73
C ALA A 280 -23.65 24.21 5.79
N PRO A 281 -24.66 23.57 5.20
CA PRO A 281 -24.56 22.20 4.69
C PRO A 281 -23.84 22.08 3.35
N LEU A 282 -23.16 20.94 3.17
CA LEU A 282 -22.50 20.50 1.93
C LEU A 282 -23.44 20.52 0.71
N PRO A 283 -23.00 21.01 -0.46
CA PRO A 283 -23.55 20.55 -1.71
C PRO A 283 -23.04 19.13 -1.98
N ALA A 284 -23.97 18.20 -2.21
CA ALA A 284 -23.66 16.86 -2.68
C ALA A 284 -22.96 16.95 -4.05
N ALA A 285 -21.62 16.87 -4.06
CA ALA A 285 -20.83 16.71 -5.26
C ALA A 285 -20.66 15.22 -5.53
N SER A 286 -21.36 14.75 -6.55
CA SER A 286 -21.31 13.40 -7.09
C SER A 286 -19.93 13.08 -7.69
N ASN A 287 -18.96 12.68 -6.86
CA ASN A 287 -17.66 12.17 -7.30
C ASN A 287 -17.75 10.69 -7.76
N SER A 288 -18.48 10.43 -8.83
CA SER A 288 -18.67 9.08 -9.39
C SER A 288 -18.39 8.98 -10.89
N VAL A 289 -17.48 9.79 -11.43
CA VAL A 289 -17.24 9.84 -12.90
C VAL A 289 -15.83 9.40 -13.32
N VAL A 290 -14.81 9.48 -12.47
CA VAL A 290 -13.42 9.21 -12.91
C VAL A 290 -13.12 7.71 -13.08
N THR A 291 -13.77 6.84 -12.31
CA THR A 291 -13.61 5.38 -12.41
C THR A 291 -14.48 4.75 -13.50
N SER A 292 -15.56 5.44 -13.90
CA SER A 292 -16.63 4.90 -14.75
C SER A 292 -16.22 4.79 -16.21
N GLY A 293 -15.44 5.75 -16.72
CA GLY A 293 -15.02 5.81 -18.12
C GLY A 293 -14.07 4.69 -18.54
N PHE A 294 -13.18 4.23 -17.64
CA PHE A 294 -12.25 3.14 -17.91
C PHE A 294 -12.89 1.76 -17.76
N SER A 295 -13.90 1.62 -16.89
CA SER A 295 -14.71 0.41 -16.77
C SER A 295 -15.55 0.14 -18.02
N GLU A 296 -16.09 1.18 -18.66
CA GLU A 296 -16.77 1.06 -19.96
C GLU A 296 -15.84 0.63 -21.10
N LEU A 297 -14.58 1.08 -21.10
CA LEU A 297 -13.60 0.71 -22.12
C LEU A 297 -13.32 -0.81 -22.14
N LYS A 298 -13.35 -1.44 -20.95
CA LYS A 298 -13.16 -2.89 -20.78
C LYS A 298 -14.38 -3.71 -21.26
N ALA A 299 -15.56 -3.10 -21.31
CA ALA A 299 -16.79 -3.74 -21.76
C ALA A 299 -17.03 -3.60 -23.28
N ALA A 300 -16.46 -2.56 -23.91
CA ALA A 300 -16.82 -2.17 -25.28
C ALA A 300 -15.78 -2.51 -26.38
N ASN A 301 -14.59 -3.05 -26.06
CA ASN A 301 -13.51 -3.30 -27.04
C ASN A 301 -13.20 -2.09 -27.96
N GLY A 302 -13.42 -0.86 -27.46
CA GLY A 302 -13.25 0.37 -28.24
C GLY A 302 -11.90 1.04 -27.97
N ASN A 303 -11.27 1.53 -29.04
CA ASN A 303 -10.08 2.38 -28.93
C ASN A 303 -10.51 3.80 -28.53
N ARG A 304 -9.94 4.37 -27.45
CA ARG A 304 -10.11 5.79 -27.06
C ARG A 304 -8.77 6.51 -27.08
N LYS A 305 -8.80 7.84 -27.19
CA LYS A 305 -7.60 8.67 -27.03
C LYS A 305 -7.42 9.03 -25.55
N ALA A 306 -6.18 9.02 -25.09
CA ALA A 306 -5.82 9.49 -23.76
C ALA A 306 -4.63 10.44 -23.86
N ARG A 307 -4.65 11.47 -23.00
CA ARG A 307 -3.51 12.34 -22.75
C ARG A 307 -2.66 11.72 -21.64
N VAL A 308 -1.35 11.70 -21.85
CA VAL A 308 -0.39 11.25 -20.85
C VAL A 308 -0.15 12.36 -19.83
N LEU A 309 -0.27 12.05 -18.55
CA LEU A 309 -0.12 13.02 -17.45
C LEU A 309 1.33 13.16 -16.98
N TYR A 310 2.14 12.11 -17.13
CA TYR A 310 3.52 12.06 -16.63
C TYR A 310 4.40 11.24 -17.57
N ASP A 311 5.69 11.56 -17.63
CA ASP A 311 6.70 10.76 -18.33
C ASP A 311 6.75 9.34 -17.75
N TYR A 312 6.87 8.33 -18.62
CA TYR A 312 6.97 6.92 -18.25
C TYR A 312 8.04 6.24 -19.11
N ASP A 313 9.04 5.62 -18.50
CA ASP A 313 10.00 4.79 -19.22
C ASP A 313 9.57 3.32 -19.18
N ALA A 314 9.42 2.69 -20.35
CA ALA A 314 9.08 1.28 -20.45
C ALA A 314 10.10 0.40 -19.72
N ALA A 315 9.65 -0.43 -18.77
CA ALA A 315 10.53 -1.30 -17.99
C ALA A 315 11.01 -2.53 -18.80
N ASN A 316 10.32 -2.87 -19.88
CA ASN A 316 10.63 -4.00 -20.75
C ASN A 316 10.01 -3.79 -22.15
N SER A 317 10.32 -4.69 -23.08
CA SER A 317 9.83 -4.64 -24.46
C SER A 317 8.32 -4.84 -24.64
N SER A 318 7.58 -5.20 -23.57
CA SER A 318 6.13 -5.31 -23.59
C SER A 318 5.41 -4.02 -23.17
N GLU A 319 6.15 -3.00 -22.74
CA GLU A 319 5.67 -1.71 -22.29
C GLU A 319 6.00 -0.59 -23.28
N LEU A 320 5.25 0.50 -23.24
CA LEU A 320 5.44 1.67 -24.11
C LEU A 320 5.93 2.87 -23.30
N SER A 321 7.06 3.47 -23.67
CA SER A 321 7.55 4.69 -23.02
C SER A 321 6.70 5.89 -23.43
N LEU A 322 6.27 6.67 -22.43
CA LEU A 322 5.39 7.81 -22.57
C LEU A 322 6.09 9.12 -22.24
N LEU A 323 5.65 10.19 -22.90
CA LEU A 323 6.02 11.57 -22.59
C LEU A 323 4.78 12.34 -22.12
N ALA A 324 4.93 13.15 -21.07
CA ALA A 324 3.86 14.00 -20.55
C ALA A 324 3.29 14.91 -21.65
N ASP A 325 1.98 15.14 -21.58
CA ASP A 325 1.16 15.87 -22.54
C ASP A 325 1.03 15.25 -23.94
N GLU A 326 1.63 14.08 -24.21
CA GLU A 326 1.42 13.38 -25.48
C GLU A 326 0.04 12.69 -25.53
N ILE A 327 -0.54 12.55 -26.73
CA ILE A 327 -1.83 11.89 -26.94
C ILE A 327 -1.60 10.53 -27.58
N ILE A 328 -2.03 9.46 -26.90
CA ILE A 328 -1.92 8.08 -27.35
C ILE A 328 -3.30 7.44 -27.52
N THR A 329 -3.38 6.39 -28.34
CA THR A 329 -4.60 5.57 -28.45
C THR A 329 -4.52 4.42 -27.45
N ILE A 330 -5.58 4.18 -26.68
CA ILE A 330 -5.64 3.12 -25.67
C ILE A 330 -6.82 2.19 -25.87
N TYR A 331 -6.61 0.90 -25.59
CA TYR A 331 -7.65 -0.13 -25.61
C TYR A 331 -7.36 -1.24 -24.59
N SER A 332 -8.40 -2.00 -24.23
CA SER A 332 -8.28 -3.16 -23.34
C SER A 332 -8.07 -4.45 -24.13
N ILE A 333 -7.24 -5.35 -23.60
CA ILE A 333 -7.00 -6.69 -24.17
C ILE A 333 -7.46 -7.74 -23.15
N PRO A 334 -8.18 -8.81 -23.58
CA PRO A 334 -8.56 -9.91 -22.70
C PRO A 334 -7.35 -10.54 -22.01
N GLY A 335 -7.42 -10.68 -20.67
CA GLY A 335 -6.35 -11.27 -19.86
C GLY A 335 -5.30 -10.28 -19.33
N MET A 336 -5.49 -8.97 -19.53
CA MET A 336 -4.60 -7.94 -19.00
C MET A 336 -5.01 -7.47 -17.60
N ASP A 337 -4.02 -7.09 -16.79
CA ASP A 337 -4.21 -6.65 -15.40
C ASP A 337 -5.09 -5.40 -15.29
N SER A 338 -5.75 -5.24 -14.13
CA SER A 338 -6.76 -4.18 -13.93
C SER A 338 -6.23 -2.77 -14.10
N ASP A 339 -4.93 -2.59 -13.86
CA ASP A 339 -4.27 -1.28 -13.74
C ASP A 339 -3.52 -0.89 -15.02
N TRP A 340 -3.63 -1.69 -16.08
CA TRP A 340 -2.91 -1.54 -17.33
C TRP A 340 -3.85 -1.48 -18.54
N LEU A 341 -3.47 -0.69 -19.55
CA LEU A 341 -4.09 -0.63 -20.86
C LEU A 341 -3.05 -0.80 -21.95
N MET A 342 -3.47 -1.15 -23.17
CA MET A 342 -2.56 -1.22 -24.31
C MET A 342 -2.55 0.16 -24.96
N GLY A 343 -1.38 0.79 -24.96
CA GLY A 343 -1.14 2.07 -25.62
C GLY A 343 -0.57 1.85 -27.02
N GLU A 344 -1.01 2.67 -27.96
CA GLU A 344 -0.53 2.72 -29.34
C GLU A 344 -0.12 4.14 -29.69
N ARG A 345 1.16 4.32 -30.01
CA ARG A 345 1.77 5.56 -30.49
C ARG A 345 2.41 5.29 -31.86
N GLY A 346 1.67 5.60 -32.92
CA GLY A 346 2.09 5.30 -34.30
C GLY A 346 2.28 3.80 -34.51
N ASN A 347 3.51 3.38 -34.84
CA ASN A 347 3.85 1.96 -35.04
C ASN A 347 4.26 1.24 -33.75
N GLN A 348 4.38 1.94 -32.62
CA GLN A 348 4.79 1.36 -31.34
C GLN A 348 3.55 1.03 -30.50
N LYS A 349 3.51 -0.18 -29.96
CA LYS A 349 2.43 -0.64 -29.07
C LYS A 349 3.05 -1.26 -27.83
N GLY A 350 2.45 -1.01 -26.68
CA GLY A 350 2.91 -1.59 -25.42
C GLY A 350 1.98 -1.26 -24.28
N LYS A 351 2.14 -1.97 -23.16
CA LYS A 351 1.36 -1.75 -21.96
C LYS A 351 1.69 -0.39 -21.35
N VAL A 352 0.66 0.31 -20.89
CA VAL A 352 0.73 1.61 -20.24
C VAL A 352 -0.13 1.62 -18.97
N PRO A 353 0.35 2.22 -17.87
CA PRO A 353 -0.39 2.26 -16.61
C PRO A 353 -1.55 3.27 -16.67
N ILE A 354 -2.73 2.88 -16.21
CA ILE A 354 -3.95 3.72 -16.24
C ILE A 354 -3.76 5.00 -15.42
N THR A 355 -3.01 4.94 -14.33
CA THR A 355 -2.77 6.09 -13.43
C THR A 355 -1.97 7.23 -14.07
N TYR A 356 -1.37 7.00 -15.24
CA TYR A 356 -0.58 7.97 -16.00
C TYR A 356 -1.39 8.58 -17.15
N LEU A 357 -2.68 8.25 -17.27
CA LEU A 357 -3.51 8.58 -18.41
C LEU A 357 -4.77 9.33 -17.99
N GLU A 358 -5.14 10.31 -18.81
CA GLU A 358 -6.40 11.02 -18.75
C GLU A 358 -7.17 10.74 -20.04
N LEU A 359 -8.36 10.13 -19.94
CA LEU A 359 -9.21 9.89 -21.10
C LEU A 359 -9.68 11.21 -21.71
N LEU A 360 -9.46 11.38 -23.01
CA LEU A 360 -10.04 12.46 -23.77
C LEU A 360 -11.38 11.97 -24.32
N ASN A 361 -12.47 12.61 -23.91
CA ASN A 361 -13.83 12.32 -24.38
C ASN A 361 -14.02 12.70 -25.86
#